data_AF-A0A2G2BAV2-F1
#
_entry.id   AF-A0A2G2BAV2-F1
#
_cell.length_a   1.000
_cell.length_b   1.000
_cell.length_c   1.000
_cell.angle_alpha   90.00
_cell.angle_beta   90.00
_cell.angle_gamma   90.00
#
_symmetry.space_group_name_H-M   'P 1'
#
loop_
_entity.id
_entity.type
_entity.pdbx_description
1 polymer ?
#
loop_
_entity_poly.entity_id
_entity_poly.type
_entity_poly.pdbx_seq_one_letter_code
_entity_poly.pdbx_strand_id
1 'polypeptide(L)'
;MTEYGIDTGRIAELLVELGVSAQRHRLEILKRAVVAHGGRWDLPSDVSGVYEPALLSLQVFGVHAMAESLDELPRNWMRAAANIIEGGACRWSEAG
;
A
#
# COMPACT_ATOMS: atom_id res chain seq x y z
N MET A 1 -9.77 10.79 13.25
CA MET A 1 -9.35 12.15 12.87
C MET A 1 -8.13 12.02 11.98
N THR A 2 -8.24 12.42 10.72
CA THR A 2 -7.13 12.43 9.74
C THR A 2 -6.43 13.78 9.81
N GLU A 3 -5.46 13.95 10.72
CA GLU A 3 -4.77 15.24 10.83
C GLU A 3 -3.74 15.50 9.70
N TYR A 4 -3.44 14.55 8.81
CA TYR A 4 -2.38 14.73 7.80
C TYR A 4 -2.65 14.05 6.43
N GLY A 5 -3.90 13.72 6.09
CA GLY A 5 -4.22 13.04 4.82
C GLY A 5 -3.73 11.58 4.72
N ILE A 6 -3.17 11.04 5.80
CA ILE A 6 -2.77 9.64 5.96
C ILE A 6 -3.68 9.03 7.04
N ASP A 7 -4.42 7.99 6.67
CA ASP A 7 -5.34 7.28 7.59
C ASP A 7 -4.63 6.07 8.21
N THR A 8 -3.95 6.30 9.33
CA THR A 8 -3.15 5.26 10.01
C THR A 8 -4.00 4.09 10.51
N GLY A 9 -5.28 4.31 10.82
CA GLY A 9 -6.21 3.24 11.20
C GLY A 9 -6.46 2.29 10.03
N ARG A 10 -6.80 2.85 8.86
CA ARG A 10 -6.99 2.07 7.63
C ARG A 10 -5.71 1.40 7.14
N ILE A 11 -4.56 2.05 7.31
CA ILE A 11 -3.26 1.44 7.00
C ILE A 11 -3.04 0.21 7.88
N ALA A 12 -3.30 0.30 9.19
CA ALA A 12 -3.12 -0.82 10.11
C ALA A 12 -4.07 -1.98 9.80
N GLU A 13 -5.34 -1.70 9.54
CA GLU A 13 -6.34 -2.71 9.13
C GLU A 13 -5.88 -3.48 7.88
N LEU A 14 -5.50 -2.75 6.83
CA LEU A 14 -5.06 -3.34 5.57
C LEU A 14 -3.72 -4.09 5.73
N LEU A 15 -2.80 -3.58 6.54
CA LEU A 15 -1.53 -4.25 6.84
C LEU A 15 -1.75 -5.60 7.54
N VAL A 16 -2.69 -5.66 8.50
CA VAL A 16 -3.07 -6.90 9.20
C VAL A 16 -3.67 -7.91 8.23
N GLU A 17 -4.61 -7.48 7.38
CA GLU A 17 -5.23 -8.33 6.36
C GLU A 17 -4.19 -8.92 5.41
N LEU A 18 -3.25 -8.10 4.92
CA LEU A 18 -2.16 -8.57 4.06
C LEU A 18 -1.19 -9.51 4.78
N GLY A 19 -0.95 -9.29 6.07
CA GLY A 19 -0.10 -10.11 6.92
C GLY A 19 -0.59 -11.56 7.07
N VAL A 20 -1.90 -11.76 7.18
CA VAL A 20 -2.52 -13.09 7.32
C VAL A 20 -2.86 -13.75 5.97
N SER A 21 -2.83 -12.97 4.87
CA SER A 21 -3.18 -13.44 3.54
C SER A 21 -2.02 -14.14 2.82
N ALA A 22 -2.36 -15.14 2.00
CA ALA A 22 -1.41 -15.79 1.09
C ALA A 22 -0.84 -14.78 0.08
N GLN A 23 0.46 -14.89 -0.24
CA GLN A 23 1.17 -13.92 -1.09
C GLN A 23 0.44 -13.65 -2.43
N ARG A 24 -0.03 -14.70 -3.10
CA ARG A 24 -0.77 -14.62 -4.36
C ARG A 24 -2.07 -13.79 -4.32
N HIS A 25 -2.65 -13.56 -3.14
CA HIS A 25 -3.89 -12.79 -2.99
C HIS A 25 -3.64 -11.32 -2.60
N ARG A 26 -2.43 -10.97 -2.17
CA ARG A 26 -2.12 -9.64 -1.61
C ARG A 26 -2.30 -8.51 -2.62
N LEU A 27 -1.94 -8.74 -3.88
CA LEU A 27 -2.10 -7.74 -4.93
C LEU A 27 -3.59 -7.44 -5.20
N GLU A 28 -4.43 -8.48 -5.23
CA GLU A 28 -5.87 -8.32 -5.43
C GLU A 28 -6.54 -7.59 -4.24
N ILE A 29 -6.09 -7.86 -3.01
CA ILE A 29 -6.54 -7.12 -1.81
C ILE A 29 -6.18 -5.64 -1.94
N LEU A 30 -4.95 -5.31 -2.35
CA LEU A 30 -4.52 -3.93 -2.59
C LEU A 30 -5.33 -3.26 -3.72
N LYS A 31 -5.61 -3.97 -4.81
CA LYS A 31 -6.45 -3.49 -5.91
C LYS A 31 -7.83 -3.08 -5.41
N ARG A 32 -8.47 -3.94 -4.61
CA ARG A 32 -9.78 -3.67 -4.01
C ARG A 32 -9.75 -2.45 -3.10
N ALA A 33 -8.70 -2.30 -2.28
CA ALA A 33 -8.56 -1.13 -1.43
C ALA A 33 -8.44 0.17 -2.24
N VAL A 34 -7.63 0.18 -3.31
CA VAL A 34 -7.50 1.34 -4.21
C VAL A 34 -8.82 1.66 -4.91
N VAL A 35 -9.56 0.65 -5.39
CA VAL A 35 -10.86 0.85 -6.03
C VAL A 35 -11.91 1.38 -5.04
N ALA A 36 -11.94 0.86 -3.82
CA ALA A 36 -12.95 1.22 -2.81
C ALA A 36 -12.71 2.59 -2.17
N HIS A 37 -11.45 2.98 -2.00
CA HIS A 37 -11.07 4.18 -1.23
C HIS A 37 -10.38 5.27 -2.05
N GLY A 38 -10.17 5.02 -3.35
CA GLY A 38 -9.36 5.87 -4.20
C GLY A 38 -7.86 5.65 -3.96
N GLY A 39 -7.06 6.18 -4.88
CA GLY A 39 -5.62 6.02 -4.86
C GLY A 39 -5.03 5.94 -6.26
N ARG A 40 -3.84 5.34 -6.34
CA ARG A 40 -3.08 5.18 -7.58
C ARG A 40 -2.85 3.70 -7.86
N TRP A 41 -3.00 3.31 -9.11
CA TRP A 41 -2.80 1.94 -9.59
C TRP A 41 -2.15 1.97 -10.96
N ASP A 42 -0.82 2.03 -10.98
CA ASP A 42 -0.02 2.05 -12.21
C ASP A 42 0.61 0.68 -12.42
N LEU A 43 -0.20 -0.24 -12.93
CA LEU A 43 0.16 -1.64 -13.19
C LEU A 43 -0.12 -2.00 -14.65
N PRO A 44 0.52 -3.06 -15.18
CA PRO A 44 0.32 -3.43 -16.57
C PRO A 44 -1.14 -3.74 -16.84
N SER A 45 -1.61 -3.39 -18.03
CA SER A 45 -2.93 -3.81 -18.50
C SER A 45 -2.98 -5.34 -18.62
N ASP A 46 -4.15 -5.93 -18.38
CA ASP A 46 -4.40 -7.35 -18.65
C ASP A 46 -4.26 -7.69 -20.15
N VAL A 47 -4.33 -6.68 -21.02
CA VAL A 47 -4.05 -6.79 -22.46
C VAL A 47 -2.63 -6.30 -22.73
N SER A 48 -1.74 -7.22 -23.11
CA SER A 48 -0.36 -6.90 -23.47
C SER A 48 -0.29 -5.89 -24.63
N GLY A 49 0.68 -4.99 -24.56
CA GLY A 49 0.90 -3.91 -25.53
C GLY A 49 0.01 -2.68 -25.35
N VAL A 50 -0.92 -2.65 -24.38
CA VAL A 50 -1.79 -1.48 -24.12
C VAL A 50 -1.14 -0.50 -23.13
N TYR A 51 -0.70 -1.02 -21.98
CA TYR A 51 -0.01 -0.23 -20.96
C TYR A 51 0.94 -1.15 -20.21
N GLU A 52 2.24 -0.90 -20.37
CA GLU A 52 3.32 -1.69 -19.78
C GLU A 52 4.32 -0.71 -19.15
N PRO A 53 4.03 -0.21 -17.94
CA PRO A 53 4.92 0.74 -17.28
C PRO A 53 6.24 0.06 -16.93
N ALA A 54 7.36 0.76 -17.18
CA ALA A 54 8.69 0.27 -16.82
C ALA A 54 8.88 0.10 -15.30
N LEU A 55 8.07 0.79 -14.49
CA LEU A 55 8.07 0.71 -13.04
C LEU A 55 6.63 0.70 -12.53
N LEU A 56 6.30 -0.32 -11.74
CA LEU A 56 4.97 -0.50 -11.19
C LEU A 56 4.82 0.37 -9.95
N SER A 57 3.66 1.00 -9.77
CA SER A 57 3.40 1.76 -8.55
C SER A 57 1.96 1.64 -8.08
N LEU A 58 1.77 1.73 -6.76
CA LEU A 58 0.45 1.87 -6.18
C LEU A 58 0.47 2.82 -4.99
N GLN A 59 -0.67 3.48 -4.75
CA GLN A 59 -0.91 4.34 -3.61
C GLN A 59 -2.29 4.07 -3.04
N VAL A 60 -2.39 3.85 -1.73
CA VAL A 60 -3.67 3.78 -1.01
C VAL A 60 -3.47 4.25 0.43
N PHE A 61 -4.46 4.95 0.98
CA PHE A 61 -4.44 5.55 2.34
C PHE A 61 -3.23 6.46 2.64
N GLY A 62 -2.59 7.01 1.59
CA GLY A 62 -1.38 7.82 1.72
C GLY A 62 -0.06 7.02 1.73
N VAL A 63 -0.11 5.69 1.68
CA VAL A 63 1.08 4.84 1.55
C VAL A 63 1.37 4.60 0.08
N HIS A 64 2.58 4.94 -0.35
CA HIS A 64 3.05 4.76 -1.72
C HIS A 64 4.10 3.64 -1.80
N ALA A 65 4.00 2.80 -2.83
CA ALA A 65 4.95 1.73 -3.11
C ALA A 65 5.27 1.65 -4.60
N MET A 66 6.51 1.30 -4.90
CA MET A 66 7.00 1.06 -6.26
C MET A 66 7.75 -0.27 -6.31
N ALA A 67 7.72 -0.95 -7.44
CA ALA A 67 8.47 -2.19 -7.67
C ALA A 67 8.67 -2.45 -9.16
N GLU A 68 9.69 -3.23 -9.50
CA GLU A 68 9.92 -3.70 -10.87
C GLU A 68 9.07 -4.94 -11.18
N SER A 69 8.56 -5.64 -10.16
CA SER A 69 7.75 -6.84 -10.30
C SER A 69 6.47 -6.80 -9.45
N LEU A 70 5.44 -7.50 -9.93
CA LEU A 70 4.14 -7.62 -9.25
C LEU A 70 4.26 -8.27 -7.87
N ASP A 71 5.19 -9.19 -7.70
CA ASP A 71 5.38 -9.93 -6.45
C ASP A 71 6.06 -9.11 -5.35
N GLU A 72 6.83 -8.09 -5.73
CA GLU A 72 7.52 -7.20 -4.80
C GLU A 72 6.62 -6.05 -4.34
N LEU A 73 5.68 -5.63 -5.17
CA LEU A 73 4.84 -4.46 -4.90
C LEU A 73 4.06 -4.57 -3.57
N PRO A 74 3.41 -5.70 -3.23
CA PRO A 74 2.75 -5.85 -1.93
C PRO A 74 3.74 -5.83 -0.77
N ARG A 75 4.92 -6.44 -0.93
CA ARG A 75 5.97 -6.46 0.11
C ARG A 75 6.47 -5.05 0.40
N ASN A 76 6.72 -4.26 -0.65
CA ASN A 76 7.16 -2.88 -0.52
C ASN A 76 6.09 -1.99 0.12
N TRP A 77 4.81 -2.19 -0.23
CA TRP A 77 3.71 -1.48 0.41
C TRP A 77 3.57 -1.83 1.89
N MET A 78 3.60 -3.12 2.26
CA MET A 78 3.52 -3.56 3.65
C MET A 78 4.68 -2.98 4.49
N ARG A 79 5.90 -2.95 3.94
CA ARG A 79 7.05 -2.35 4.61
C ARG A 79 6.87 -0.84 4.81
N ALA A 80 6.41 -0.12 3.79
CA ALA A 80 6.15 1.32 3.90
C ALA A 80 5.05 1.62 4.93
N ALA A 81 3.96 0.84 4.92
CA ALA A 81 2.87 0.92 5.88
C ALA A 81 3.35 0.71 7.32
N ALA A 82 4.14 -0.35 7.56
CA ALA A 82 4.72 -0.63 8.88
C ALA A 82 5.59 0.53 9.37
N ASN A 83 6.49 1.04 8.52
CA ASN A 83 7.35 2.17 8.86
C ASN A 83 6.56 3.45 9.21
N ILE A 84 5.44 3.70 8.53
CA ILE A 84 4.56 4.85 8.83
C ILE A 84 3.89 4.69 10.20
N ILE A 85 3.41 3.49 10.52
CA ILE A 85 2.78 3.19 11.82
C ILE A 85 3.81 3.31 12.95
N GLU A 86 4.98 2.70 12.79
CA GLU A 86 6.08 2.73 13.78
C GLU A 86 6.64 4.15 13.97
N GLY A 87 6.91 4.86 12.87
CA GLY A 87 7.40 6.24 12.91
C GLY A 87 6.36 7.23 13.47
N GLY A 88 5.07 6.94 13.29
CA GLY A 88 3.99 7.62 13.99
C GLY A 88 4.04 7.40 15.49
N ALA A 89 4.16 6.14 15.94
CA ALA A 89 4.21 5.77 17.35
C ALA A 89 5.41 6.38 18.11
N CYS A 90 6.61 6.39 17.52
CA CYS A 90 7.79 7.01 18.13
C CYS A 90 7.61 8.53 18.36
N ARG A 91 6.99 9.25 17.41
CA ARG A 91 6.85 10.71 17.49
C ARG A 91 5.96 11.18 18.65
N TRP A 92 5.01 10.36 19.11
CA TRP A 92 4.16 10.68 20.27
C TRP A 92 4.83 10.34 21.61
N SER A 93 5.81 9.44 21.62
CA SER A 93 6.54 9.05 22.84
C SER A 93 7.62 10.04 23.26
N GLU A 94 8.11 10.89 22.36
CA GLU A 94 9.11 11.92 22.66
C GLU A 94 8.50 13.29 23.04
N ALA A 95 7.18 13.42 22.92
CA ALA A 95 6.44 14.65 23.25
C ALA A 95 5.76 14.61 24.63
N GLY A 96 6.05 13.59 25.45
CA GLY A 96 5.48 13.36 26.78
C GLY A 96 6.51 13.49 27.91
#